data_AF-A0A6H2NH20-F1
#
_entry.id   AF-A0A6H2NH20-F1
#
_cell.length_a   1.000
_cell.length_b   1.000
_cell.length_c   1.000
_cell.angle_alpha   90.00
_cell.angle_beta   90.00
_cell.angle_gamma   90.00
#
_symmetry.space_group_name_H-M   'P 1'
#
loop_
_entity.id
_entity.type
_entity.pdbx_description
1 polymer ?
#
loop_
_entity_poly.entity_id
_entity_poly.type
_entity_poly.pdbx_seq_one_letter_code
_entity_poly.pdbx_strand_id
1 'polypeptide(L)'
;MVIMTLRVQPAIALFSPLLLGAVGVLSLPQPAHAFGEDGVRYLDQLADCTGGTSLVLPMPFFEGLFMIESSIQDWQQGRCRVEHHVFLIHQPERKVPMMFCHHRPETLAIMTDEIAYEQTRSGRFSFDSRNDRDRRLSNAMTDECDFQPDWMKEFEEDLEHLEL
;
A
#
# COMPACT_ATOMS: atom_id res chain seq x y z
N MET A 1 -6.16 38.15 -31.43
CA MET A 1 -7.48 38.26 -32.12
C MET A 1 -8.05 36.85 -32.10
N VAL A 2 -9.10 36.49 -31.36
CA VAL A 2 -10.39 37.15 -31.08
C VAL A 2 -10.74 36.97 -29.60
N ILE A 3 -11.16 38.06 -28.96
CA ILE A 3 -11.96 38.06 -27.73
C ILE A 3 -13.41 37.91 -28.18
N MET A 4 -14.15 36.94 -27.64
CA MET A 4 -15.60 36.92 -27.72
C MET A 4 -16.18 36.72 -26.32
N THR A 5 -16.54 37.85 -25.72
CA THR A 5 -17.49 38.01 -24.62
C THR A 5 -18.93 37.93 -25.16
N LEU A 6 -19.77 37.11 -24.54
CA LEU A 6 -21.22 37.33 -24.44
C LEU A 6 -21.62 37.09 -22.97
N ARG A 7 -21.78 38.17 -22.20
CA ARG A 7 -23.06 38.86 -21.90
C ARG A 7 -24.07 38.00 -21.14
N VAL A 8 -23.95 38.13 -19.83
CA VAL A 8 -24.96 38.01 -18.77
C VAL A 8 -26.27 38.71 -19.17
N GLN A 9 -27.43 38.13 -18.81
CA GLN A 9 -28.51 38.78 -18.04
C GLN A 9 -29.60 37.78 -17.59
N PRO A 10 -30.38 38.12 -16.55
CA PRO A 10 -30.75 37.21 -15.46
C PRO A 10 -32.27 36.95 -15.37
N ALA A 11 -32.68 35.96 -14.58
CA ALA A 11 -33.98 35.99 -13.92
C ALA A 11 -33.89 35.23 -12.59
N ILE A 12 -34.26 35.96 -11.55
CA ILE A 12 -34.12 35.62 -10.14
C ILE A 12 -35.37 34.89 -9.65
N ALA A 13 -35.09 33.93 -8.77
CA ALA A 13 -35.91 33.38 -7.70
C ALA A 13 -37.17 32.60 -8.09
N LEU A 14 -37.37 31.49 -7.36
CA LEU A 14 -38.47 31.34 -6.41
C LEU A 14 -38.06 30.24 -5.39
N PHE A 15 -37.94 30.65 -4.11
CA PHE A 15 -38.02 29.86 -2.86
C PHE A 15 -36.98 28.72 -2.63
N SER A 16 -35.89 28.89 -1.85
CA SER A 16 -35.76 28.95 -0.37
C SER A 16 -36.05 27.60 0.35
N PRO A 17 -35.46 27.30 1.52
CA PRO A 17 -34.04 27.14 1.86
C PRO A 17 -33.81 25.82 2.63
N LEU A 18 -32.71 25.09 2.44
CA LEU A 18 -32.15 24.14 3.44
C LEU A 18 -30.92 23.44 2.87
N LEU A 19 -30.03 23.06 3.79
CA LEU A 19 -28.78 22.34 3.60
C LEU A 19 -27.57 23.23 3.24
N LEU A 20 -27.08 23.85 4.31
CA LEU A 20 -25.66 23.98 4.57
C LEU A 20 -24.89 22.73 4.11
N GLY A 21 -23.73 22.98 3.51
CA GLY A 21 -22.52 22.25 3.90
C GLY A 21 -22.19 21.03 3.07
N ALA A 22 -20.89 20.93 2.78
CA ALA A 22 -20.18 19.76 2.29
C ALA A 22 -20.53 19.34 0.85
N VAL A 23 -19.87 19.99 -0.12
CA VAL A 23 -19.28 19.20 -1.20
C VAL A 23 -18.12 18.43 -0.56
N GLY A 24 -18.50 17.35 0.13
CA GLY A 24 -17.55 16.37 0.60
C GLY A 24 -16.88 15.79 -0.63
N VAL A 25 -15.56 15.97 -0.71
CA VAL A 25 -14.72 15.01 -1.39
C VAL A 25 -15.21 13.64 -0.89
N LEU A 26 -15.71 12.80 -1.79
CA LEU A 26 -15.90 11.38 -1.50
C LEU A 26 -14.50 10.78 -1.32
N SER A 27 -13.84 11.16 -0.23
CA SER A 27 -12.79 10.39 0.38
C SER A 27 -13.51 9.17 0.94
N LEU A 28 -13.61 8.13 0.12
CA LEU A 28 -13.71 6.78 0.68
C LEU A 28 -12.66 6.70 1.79
N PRO A 29 -13.00 6.17 2.97
CA PRO A 29 -12.01 5.95 4.00
C PRO A 29 -10.99 4.99 3.42
N GLN A 30 -9.88 5.52 2.89
CA GLN A 30 -8.65 4.74 2.81
C GLN A 30 -8.46 4.19 4.22
N PRO A 31 -8.19 2.90 4.40
CA PRO A 31 -7.87 2.39 5.72
C PRO A 31 -6.64 3.15 6.20
N ALA A 32 -6.86 4.20 6.99
CA ALA A 32 -5.87 5.05 7.64
C ALA A 32 -5.19 4.31 8.80
N HIS A 33 -5.11 2.98 8.70
CA HIS A 33 -4.64 2.07 9.74
C HIS A 33 -3.33 1.38 9.36
N ALA A 34 -2.88 1.49 8.11
CA ALA A 34 -1.67 0.82 7.66
C ALA A 34 -0.39 1.70 7.72
N PHE A 35 -0.56 3.01 7.93
CA PHE A 35 0.51 3.99 8.04
C PHE A 35 0.36 4.76 9.35
N GLY A 36 1.46 4.91 10.11
CA GLY A 36 1.42 5.38 11.50
C GLY A 36 2.01 4.35 12.48
N GLU A 37 1.39 4.20 13.66
CA GLU A 37 1.92 3.37 14.76
C GLU A 37 2.07 1.88 14.41
N ASP A 38 1.11 1.31 13.67
CA ASP A 38 1.16 -0.10 13.27
C ASP A 38 2.32 -0.41 12.31
N GLY A 39 2.58 0.50 11.36
CA GLY A 39 3.72 0.39 10.47
C GLY A 39 5.05 0.53 11.21
N VAL A 40 5.15 1.47 12.17
CA VAL A 40 6.34 1.63 13.01
C VAL A 40 6.60 0.36 13.82
N ARG A 41 5.57 -0.20 14.46
CA ARG A 41 5.67 -1.46 15.21
C ARG A 41 6.11 -2.63 14.33
N TYR A 42 5.66 -2.68 13.08
CA TYR A 42 6.14 -3.67 12.12
C TYR A 42 7.63 -3.49 11.81
N LEU A 43 8.08 -2.25 11.59
CA LEU A 43 9.50 -1.97 11.35
C LEU A 43 10.38 -2.30 12.57
N ASP A 44 9.91 -2.05 13.79
CA ASP A 44 10.62 -2.41 15.02
C ASP A 44 10.88 -3.93 15.06
N GLN A 45 9.86 -4.73 14.73
CA GLN A 45 10.00 -6.19 14.70
C GLN A 45 10.79 -6.70 13.50
N LEU A 46 10.70 -6.02 12.36
CA LEU A 46 11.49 -6.35 11.18
C LEU A 46 12.99 -6.13 11.44
N ALA A 47 13.34 -5.09 12.20
CA ALA A 47 14.73 -4.75 12.53
C ALA A 47 15.41 -5.88 13.30
N ASP A 48 14.69 -6.51 14.22
CA ASP A 48 15.15 -7.67 14.98
C ASP A 48 14.81 -9.02 14.31
N CYS A 49 14.03 -8.97 13.22
CA CYS A 49 13.35 -10.10 12.59
C CYS A 49 12.69 -11.05 13.60
N THR A 50 11.79 -10.50 14.41
CA THR A 50 10.98 -11.27 15.35
C THR A 50 9.60 -11.53 14.74
N GLY A 51 9.19 -12.79 14.70
CA GLY A 51 7.92 -13.22 14.14
C GLY A 51 6.71 -12.84 14.99
N GLY A 52 5.53 -13.07 14.41
CA GLY A 52 4.25 -12.88 15.12
C GLY A 52 3.53 -11.56 14.88
N THR A 53 4.07 -10.69 14.02
CA THR A 53 3.35 -9.51 13.52
C THR A 53 3.20 -9.55 12.02
N SER A 54 2.02 -9.09 11.59
CA SER A 54 1.70 -8.86 10.19
C SER A 54 1.31 -7.40 10.00
N LEU A 55 1.69 -6.84 8.86
CA LEU A 55 1.25 -5.53 8.40
C LEU A 55 0.38 -5.72 7.16
N VAL A 56 -0.80 -5.12 7.16
CA VAL A 56 -1.74 -5.16 6.03
C VAL A 56 -1.77 -3.81 5.35
N LEU A 57 -1.41 -3.76 4.07
CA LEU A 57 -1.36 -2.56 3.25
C LEU A 57 -2.21 -2.73 2.00
N PRO A 58 -2.83 -1.68 1.46
CA PRO A 58 -3.44 -1.76 0.13
C PRO A 58 -2.35 -2.08 -0.91
N MET A 59 -2.68 -2.95 -1.86
CA MET A 59 -1.76 -3.24 -2.97
C MET A 59 -1.61 -1.98 -3.84
N PRO A 60 -0.39 -1.51 -4.10
CA PRO A 60 -0.17 -0.42 -5.05
C PRO A 60 -0.68 -0.88 -6.43
N PHE A 61 -1.27 0.04 -7.20
CA PHE A 61 -1.81 -0.18 -8.56
C PHE A 61 -3.16 -0.90 -8.68
N PHE A 62 -3.62 -1.61 -7.64
CA PHE A 62 -4.97 -2.20 -7.60
C PHE A 62 -5.80 -1.59 -6.46
N GLU A 63 -5.89 -0.26 -6.48
CA GLU A 63 -6.48 0.52 -5.40
C GLU A 63 -7.92 0.09 -5.11
N GLY A 64 -8.18 -0.25 -3.84
CA GLY A 64 -9.52 -0.56 -3.35
C GLY A 64 -9.97 -2.00 -3.55
N LEU A 65 -9.17 -2.87 -4.17
CA LEU A 65 -9.57 -4.25 -4.45
C LEU A 65 -8.72 -5.29 -3.69
N PHE A 66 -7.40 -5.15 -3.77
CA PHE A 66 -6.45 -6.06 -3.15
C PHE A 66 -5.74 -5.44 -1.96
N MET A 67 -5.52 -6.27 -0.95
CA MET A 67 -4.68 -5.97 0.21
C MET A 67 -3.50 -6.94 0.22
N ILE A 68 -2.35 -6.48 0.67
CA ILE A 68 -1.16 -7.29 0.94
C ILE A 68 -1.00 -7.40 2.45
N GLU A 69 -0.99 -8.61 2.97
CA GLU A 69 -0.49 -8.92 4.31
C GLU A 69 0.97 -9.35 4.23
N SER A 70 1.84 -8.62 4.92
CA SER A 70 3.26 -8.93 5.05
C SER A 70 3.53 -9.45 6.46
N SER A 71 4.05 -10.67 6.59
CA SER A 71 4.24 -11.36 7.87
C SER A 71 5.71 -11.74 8.07
N ILE A 72 6.25 -11.48 9.27
CA ILE A 72 7.63 -11.85 9.63
C ILE A 72 7.61 -13.27 10.22
N GLN A 73 8.48 -14.16 9.73
CA GLN A 73 8.53 -15.58 10.11
C GLN A 73 9.76 -15.96 10.95
N ASP A 74 10.53 -14.98 11.43
CA ASP A 74 11.84 -15.13 12.11
C ASP A 74 13.05 -15.39 11.17
N TRP A 75 14.24 -15.41 11.78
CA TRP A 75 15.51 -15.73 11.14
C TRP A 75 15.59 -17.21 10.72
N GLN A 76 15.93 -17.45 9.46
CA GLN A 76 16.26 -18.77 8.94
C GLN A 76 17.58 -18.72 8.19
N GLN A 77 18.56 -19.53 8.60
CA GLN A 77 19.88 -19.63 7.95
C GLN A 77 20.59 -18.27 7.79
N GLY A 78 20.45 -17.38 8.77
CA GLY A 78 21.06 -16.04 8.76
C GLY A 78 20.35 -15.02 7.85
N ARG A 79 19.13 -15.31 7.40
CA ARG A 79 18.26 -14.39 6.64
C ARG A 79 16.92 -14.23 7.33
N CYS A 80 16.37 -13.02 7.30
CA CYS A 80 15.04 -12.77 7.82
C CYS A 80 13.99 -13.18 6.80
N ARG A 81 13.02 -13.99 7.21
CA ARG A 81 11.94 -14.42 6.33
C ARG A 81 10.73 -13.52 6.47
N VAL A 82 10.27 -13.00 5.34
CA VAL A 82 9.05 -12.21 5.24
C VAL A 82 8.17 -12.82 4.15
N GLU A 83 6.92 -13.11 4.47
CA GLU A 83 5.96 -13.66 3.52
C GLU A 83 4.87 -12.65 3.23
N HIS A 84 4.62 -12.42 1.96
CA HIS A 84 3.59 -11.52 1.47
C HIS A 84 2.46 -12.34 0.86
N HIS A 85 1.29 -12.23 1.48
CA HIS A 85 0.06 -12.81 0.99
C HIS A 85 -0.85 -11.70 0.49
N VAL A 86 -1.57 -11.97 -0.58
CA VAL A 86 -2.56 -11.05 -1.15
C VAL A 86 -3.96 -11.63 -0.92
N PHE A 87 -4.93 -10.74 -0.73
CA PHE A 87 -6.34 -11.10 -0.59
C PHE A 87 -7.24 -10.00 -1.13
N LEU A 88 -8.45 -10.36 -1.53
CA LEU A 88 -9.50 -9.40 -1.89
C LEU A 88 -10.09 -8.77 -0.63
N ILE A 89 -10.32 -7.46 -0.65
CA ILE A 89 -10.86 -6.73 0.51
C ILE A 89 -12.21 -7.30 1.02
N HIS A 90 -13.00 -7.90 0.13
CA HIS A 90 -14.28 -8.53 0.43
C HIS A 90 -14.20 -10.00 0.83
N GLN A 91 -13.01 -10.63 0.73
CA GLN A 91 -12.74 -12.02 1.12
C GLN A 91 -11.40 -12.13 1.89
N PRO A 92 -11.25 -11.46 3.05
CA PRO A 92 -9.97 -11.38 3.78
C PRO A 92 -9.45 -12.72 4.33
N GLU A 93 -10.32 -13.72 4.44
CA GLU A 93 -9.99 -15.09 4.83
C GLU A 93 -9.26 -15.86 3.73
N ARG A 94 -9.44 -15.49 2.46
CA ARG A 94 -8.80 -16.14 1.32
C ARG A 94 -7.50 -15.43 0.95
N LYS A 95 -6.43 -15.86 1.61
CA LYS A 95 -5.07 -15.35 1.40
C LYS A 95 -4.31 -16.25 0.44
N VAL A 96 -3.73 -15.64 -0.59
CA VAL A 96 -2.92 -16.33 -1.60
C VAL A 96 -1.46 -15.85 -1.47
N PRO A 97 -0.47 -16.76 -1.44
CA PRO A 97 0.93 -16.34 -1.40
C PRO A 97 1.32 -15.60 -2.70
N MET A 98 1.85 -14.39 -2.55
CA MET A 98 2.32 -13.57 -3.67
C MET A 98 3.85 -13.60 -3.77
N MET A 99 4.54 -13.51 -2.63
CA MET A 99 5.99 -13.36 -2.61
C MET A 99 6.58 -13.84 -1.28
N PHE A 100 7.70 -14.56 -1.35
CA PHE A 100 8.46 -14.98 -0.19
C PHE A 100 9.85 -14.35 -0.22
N CYS A 101 10.19 -13.53 0.77
CA CYS A 101 11.46 -12.82 0.83
C CYS A 101 12.38 -13.40 1.91
N HIS A 102 13.65 -13.53 1.58
CA HIS A 102 14.73 -14.00 2.45
C HIS A 102 15.80 -12.92 2.58
N HIS A 103 15.49 -11.89 3.37
CA HIS A 103 16.29 -10.69 3.49
C HIS A 103 17.60 -10.91 4.22
N ARG A 104 18.69 -10.37 3.66
CA ARG A 104 19.99 -10.34 4.36
C ARG A 104 20.00 -9.26 5.44
N PRO A 105 20.89 -9.37 6.45
CA PRO A 105 21.03 -8.34 7.48
C PRO A 105 21.28 -6.94 6.93
N GLU A 106 22.08 -6.81 5.86
CA GLU A 106 22.34 -5.52 5.22
C GLU A 106 21.13 -4.93 4.49
N THR A 107 20.20 -5.77 4.03
CA THR A 107 18.94 -5.34 3.41
C THR A 107 17.99 -4.86 4.49
N LEU A 108 17.83 -5.63 5.58
CA LEU A 108 17.02 -5.23 6.74
C LEU A 108 17.45 -3.89 7.30
N ALA A 109 18.76 -3.67 7.46
CA ALA A 109 19.30 -2.41 7.95
C ALA A 109 18.87 -1.19 7.12
N ILE A 110 18.59 -1.36 5.82
CA ILE A 110 18.05 -0.30 4.97
C ILE A 110 16.52 -0.24 5.07
N MET A 111 15.85 -1.39 5.10
CA MET A 111 14.39 -1.47 5.24
C MET A 111 13.89 -0.89 6.58
N THR A 112 14.76 -0.83 7.59
CA THR A 112 14.46 -0.32 8.93
C THR A 112 15.37 0.83 9.34
N ASP A 113 15.85 1.64 8.39
CA ASP A 113 16.62 2.85 8.70
C ASP A 113 15.70 4.05 9.06
N GLU A 114 16.30 5.16 9.49
CA GLU A 114 15.56 6.36 9.90
C GLU A 114 14.62 6.89 8.81
N ILE A 115 15.01 6.76 7.53
CA ILE A 115 14.18 7.17 6.38
C ILE A 115 12.94 6.29 6.29
N ALA A 116 13.09 4.97 6.41
CA ALA A 116 11.95 4.04 6.40
C ALA A 116 10.97 4.34 7.54
N TYR A 117 11.47 4.63 8.74
CA TYR A 117 10.63 5.03 9.86
C TYR A 117 9.92 6.37 9.62
N GLU A 118 10.60 7.39 9.06
CA GLU A 118 9.99 8.68 8.76
C GLU A 118 8.90 8.55 7.68
N GLN A 119 9.17 7.82 6.60
CA GLN A 119 8.19 7.57 5.54
C GLN A 119 6.97 6.82 6.09
N THR A 120 7.18 5.83 6.95
CA THR A 120 6.11 5.07 7.60
C THR A 120 5.26 5.92 8.55
N ARG A 121 5.90 6.78 9.35
CA ARG A 121 5.19 7.70 10.27
C ARG A 121 4.40 8.77 9.53
N SER A 122 4.96 9.29 8.44
CA SER A 122 4.37 10.40 7.69
C SER A 122 3.39 9.94 6.60
N GLY A 123 3.43 8.67 6.21
CA GLY A 123 2.75 8.14 5.03
C GLY A 123 3.29 8.69 3.70
N ARG A 124 4.42 9.41 3.72
CA ARG A 124 5.00 10.05 2.53
C ARG A 124 6.15 9.22 2.00
N PHE A 125 5.83 8.29 1.11
CA PHE A 125 6.83 7.42 0.48
C PHE A 125 7.49 8.14 -0.70
N SER A 126 8.81 8.03 -0.76
CA SER A 126 9.59 8.46 -1.92
C SER A 126 10.56 7.36 -2.29
N PHE A 127 10.68 7.11 -3.59
CA PHE A 127 11.62 6.17 -4.16
C PHE A 127 12.27 6.82 -5.40
N ASP A 128 13.59 6.89 -5.42
CA ASP A 128 14.37 7.34 -6.58
C ASP A 128 15.41 6.27 -6.94
N SER A 129 15.25 5.58 -8.07
CA SER A 129 16.17 4.55 -8.53
C SER A 129 17.60 5.03 -8.80
N ARG A 130 17.82 6.35 -8.85
CA ARG A 130 19.16 6.97 -8.93
C ARG A 130 19.82 7.15 -7.56
N ASN A 131 19.04 7.09 -6.49
CA ASN A 131 19.56 7.06 -5.13
C ASN A 131 20.10 5.65 -4.82
N ASP A 132 21.33 5.57 -4.30
CA ASP A 132 21.97 4.28 -4.03
C ASP A 132 21.23 3.42 -3.00
N ARG A 133 20.58 4.03 -2.00
CA ARG A 133 19.78 3.33 -1.00
C ARG A 133 18.60 2.61 -1.66
N ASP A 134 17.83 3.37 -2.43
CA ASP A 134 16.60 2.90 -3.06
C ASP A 134 16.91 1.88 -4.17
N ARG A 135 18.00 2.09 -4.92
CA ARG A 135 18.53 1.11 -5.87
C ARG A 135 18.91 -0.21 -5.19
N ARG A 136 19.57 -0.15 -4.02
CA ARG A 136 19.91 -1.36 -3.25
C ARG A 136 18.66 -2.09 -2.76
N LEU A 137 17.65 -1.37 -2.26
CA LEU A 137 16.37 -1.97 -1.90
C LEU A 137 15.69 -2.64 -3.10
N SER A 138 15.64 -1.97 -4.25
CA SER A 138 15.04 -2.52 -5.48
C SER A 138 15.76 -3.78 -5.96
N ASN A 139 17.09 -3.79 -5.91
CA ASN A 139 17.87 -4.96 -6.27
C ASN A 139 17.61 -6.10 -5.28
N ALA A 140 17.57 -5.82 -3.98
CA ALA A 140 17.27 -6.83 -2.96
C ALA A 140 15.87 -7.44 -3.16
N MET A 141 14.86 -6.65 -3.54
CA MET A 141 13.54 -7.20 -3.88
C MET A 141 13.58 -8.18 -5.06
N THR A 142 14.51 -7.99 -6.00
CA THR A 142 14.69 -8.91 -7.15
C THR A 142 15.51 -10.13 -6.77
N ASP A 143 16.57 -9.95 -5.97
CA ASP A 143 17.58 -10.97 -5.68
C ASP A 143 17.22 -11.84 -4.47
N GLU A 144 16.36 -11.36 -3.58
CA GLU A 144 16.07 -11.97 -2.28
C GLU A 144 14.62 -12.43 -2.13
N CYS A 145 13.77 -12.20 -3.13
CA CYS A 145 12.36 -12.58 -3.07
C CYS A 145 11.95 -13.50 -4.22
N ASP A 146 11.22 -14.57 -3.87
CA ASP A 146 10.61 -15.52 -4.80
C ASP A 146 9.15 -15.12 -5.05
N PHE A 147 8.90 -14.51 -6.21
CA PHE A 147 7.56 -14.12 -6.63
C PHE A 147 6.77 -15.31 -7.17
N GLN A 148 5.49 -15.39 -6.82
CA GLN A 148 4.56 -16.42 -7.29
C GLN A 148 3.73 -15.87 -8.45
N PRO A 149 4.15 -16.02 -9.72
CA PRO A 149 3.57 -15.29 -10.85
C PRO A 149 2.08 -15.58 -11.11
N ASP A 150 1.59 -16.72 -10.62
CA ASP A 150 0.22 -17.18 -10.85
C ASP A 150 -0.77 -16.75 -9.75
N TRP A 151 -0.34 -15.94 -8.76
CA TRP A 151 -1.21 -15.52 -7.66
C TRP A 151 -2.52 -14.86 -8.12
N MET A 152 -2.50 -14.12 -9.25
CA MET A 152 -3.70 -13.47 -9.78
C MET A 152 -4.72 -14.47 -10.33
N LYS A 153 -4.28 -15.61 -10.86
CA LYS A 153 -5.18 -16.66 -11.39
C LYS A 153 -6.06 -17.22 -10.29
N GLU A 154 -5.55 -17.24 -9.06
CA GLU A 154 -6.30 -17.65 -7.87
C GLU A 154 -7.47 -16.72 -7.55
N PHE A 155 -7.63 -15.56 -8.21
CA PHE A 155 -8.76 -14.65 -8.06
C PHE A 155 -9.50 -14.38 -9.37
N GLU A 156 -9.15 -15.04 -10.48
CA GLU A 156 -9.69 -14.73 -11.82
C GLU A 156 -11.23 -14.86 -11.82
N GLU A 157 -11.76 -15.96 -11.28
CA GLU A 157 -13.20 -16.16 -11.14
C GLU A 157 -13.85 -15.06 -10.27
N ASP A 158 -13.24 -14.70 -9.14
CA ASP A 158 -13.80 -13.66 -8.26
C ASP A 158 -13.85 -12.29 -8.93
N LEU A 159 -12.84 -11.96 -9.74
CA LEU A 159 -12.78 -10.72 -10.50
C LEU A 159 -13.87 -10.65 -11.57
N GLU A 160 -14.18 -11.76 -12.25
CA GLU A 160 -15.28 -11.83 -13.22
C GLU A 160 -16.65 -11.55 -12.59
N HIS A 161 -16.86 -11.98 -11.33
CA HIS A 161 -18.12 -11.77 -10.61
C HIS A 161 -18.28 -10.35 -10.05
N LEU A 162 -17.23 -9.55 -10.03
CA LEU A 162 -17.24 -8.18 -9.49
C LEU A 162 -17.64 -7.11 -10.53
N GLU A 163 -17.97 -7.49 -11.78
CA GLU A 163 -18.36 -6.58 -12.87
C GLU A 163 -17.40 -5.37 -13.05
N LEU A 164 -16.08 -5.60 -12.93
CA LEU A 164 -15.04 -4.59 -13.17
C LEU A 164 -14.66 -4.45 -14.66
#